data_AF-A0A429WHE0-F1
#
_entry.id   AF-A0A429WHE0-F1
#
_cell.length_a   1.000
_cell.length_b   1.000
_cell.length_c   1.000
_cell.angle_alpha   90.00
_cell.angle_beta   90.00
_cell.angle_gamma   90.00
#
_symmetry.space_group_name_H-M   'P 1'
#
loop_
_entity.id
_entity.type
_entity.pdbx_description
1 polymer ?
#
loop_
_entity_poly.entity_id
_entity_poly.type
_entity_poly.pdbx_seq_one_letter_code
_entity_poly.pdbx_strand_id
1 'polypeptide(L)'
;MKILETRYGYLEVPDVEHDLIGRFLARYGEWANDEVRFVAAALPKDKPLKVIDIGAFVGTFGIGLSQAANVASTTFVEANAAVSPLLISNAIRNARGQSNVIEAAVTPDGHSMDATYDSLNLGSLSFAPVDDAARVHLKKPMRFVNMAEIVTQAGDVDLIKMDVEGLEYAILDANRSLLGAGGPAFWLECNDSRQSLALFELLRECGLQVHYFAFPSFAPDNFLKNSEPIFPWAYEAGLWASRGPAPILSSVLREHECILRCVQTREELRHALWQTPRWGPSDWQRAARAELIAEATHALSGERFEKFLVDPQVEVQIAGTSLPDLVSQLKSSRLSQSKAEAEARALRALLEHAEKRLAQAEGLRQINADLQTLAREITNQKDGVTRQKDEVARQNDEVARQKDEVARQKDEVARQKDEVARQLEMQKYQTVTAEQALLQIQRSPYWRISGPLRRFLTRHGQLRKGLRRIASAAYRVLR
;
A
#
# COMPACT_ATOMS: atom_id res chain seq x y z
N MET A 1 -15.39 -1.35 -0.79
CA MET A 1 -14.52 -0.14 -0.74
C MET A 1 -15.36 1.07 -1.09
N LYS A 2 -15.46 2.03 -0.17
CA LYS A 2 -16.23 3.28 -0.33
C LYS A 2 -15.38 4.44 0.19
N ILE A 3 -15.52 5.61 -0.43
CA ILE A 3 -14.93 6.85 0.11
C ILE A 3 -16.02 7.56 0.88
N LEU A 4 -15.76 7.89 2.14
CA LEU A 4 -16.69 8.58 3.02
C LEU A 4 -16.12 9.92 3.45
N GLU A 5 -16.96 10.94 3.55
CA GLU A 5 -16.63 12.17 4.27
C GLU A 5 -16.76 11.92 5.76
N THR A 6 -15.68 12.17 6.50
CA THR A 6 -15.59 11.86 7.93
C THR A 6 -14.96 13.03 8.69
N ARG A 7 -14.97 12.96 10.02
CA ARG A 7 -14.24 13.88 10.90
C ARG A 7 -12.76 14.02 10.52
N TYR A 8 -12.18 12.96 10.00
CA TYR A 8 -10.75 12.86 9.68
C TYR A 8 -10.43 13.34 8.26
N GLY A 9 -11.42 13.77 7.47
CA GLY A 9 -11.32 14.00 6.03
C GLY A 9 -11.97 12.88 5.23
N TYR A 10 -11.62 12.76 3.95
CA TYR A 10 -12.13 11.67 3.12
C TYR A 10 -11.38 10.36 3.41
N LEU A 11 -12.07 9.37 3.97
CA LEU A 11 -11.50 8.05 4.26
C LEU A 11 -11.99 7.00 3.26
N GLU A 12 -11.05 6.21 2.76
CA GLU A 12 -11.32 4.93 2.12
C GLU A 12 -11.58 3.88 3.19
N VAL A 13 -12.74 3.23 3.11
CA VAL A 13 -13.20 2.23 4.08
C VAL A 13 -13.55 0.92 3.37
N PRO A 14 -13.43 -0.24 4.05
CA PRO A 14 -13.64 -1.55 3.44
C PRO A 14 -15.12 -1.81 3.12
N ASP A 15 -15.81 -2.60 3.95
CA ASP A 15 -17.25 -2.83 3.91
C ASP A 15 -17.93 -1.85 4.89
N VAL A 16 -19.05 -1.26 4.49
CA VAL A 16 -19.82 -0.32 5.33
C VAL A 16 -21.10 -0.93 5.87
N GLU A 17 -21.51 -2.09 5.36
CA GLU A 17 -22.75 -2.76 5.74
C GLU A 17 -22.51 -3.81 6.84
N HIS A 18 -21.42 -4.59 6.73
CA HIS A 18 -21.17 -5.70 7.65
C HIS A 18 -20.05 -5.44 8.66
N ASP A 19 -19.02 -4.67 8.29
CA ASP A 19 -17.91 -4.33 9.19
C ASP A 19 -18.37 -3.35 10.28
N LEU A 20 -18.05 -3.65 11.54
CA LEU A 20 -18.45 -2.82 12.68
C LEU A 20 -17.98 -1.38 12.51
N ILE A 21 -16.69 -1.15 12.29
CA ILE A 21 -16.12 0.20 12.19
C ILE A 21 -16.62 0.89 10.92
N GLY A 22 -16.75 0.15 9.82
CA GLY A 22 -17.35 0.62 8.57
C GLY A 22 -18.77 1.17 8.75
N ARG A 23 -19.62 0.49 9.53
CA ARG A 23 -20.98 0.95 9.87
C ARG A 23 -20.96 2.24 10.70
N PHE A 24 -20.05 2.36 11.67
CA PHE A 24 -19.89 3.59 12.45
C PHE A 24 -19.44 4.76 11.57
N LEU A 25 -18.43 4.56 10.73
CA LEU A 25 -17.95 5.59 9.81
C LEU A 25 -19.04 6.00 8.81
N ALA A 26 -19.82 5.07 8.28
CA ALA A 26 -20.92 5.38 7.36
C ALA A 26 -22.09 6.13 8.03
N ARG A 27 -22.40 5.82 9.29
CA ARG A 27 -23.56 6.38 9.99
C ARG A 27 -23.26 7.67 10.74
N TYR A 28 -22.08 7.79 11.32
CA TYR A 28 -21.69 8.89 12.21
C TYR A 28 -20.55 9.74 11.65
N GLY A 29 -19.84 9.26 10.62
CA GLY A 29 -18.67 9.94 10.07
C GLY A 29 -17.46 9.91 10.99
N GLU A 30 -17.44 9.04 12.00
CA GLU A 30 -16.35 8.87 12.95
C GLU A 30 -16.41 7.52 13.66
N TRP A 31 -15.30 7.13 14.29
CA TRP A 31 -15.20 5.97 15.16
C TRP A 31 -14.37 6.34 16.40
N ALA A 32 -14.86 6.00 17.59
CA ALA A 32 -14.13 6.17 18.85
C ALA A 32 -13.50 7.56 19.05
N ASN A 33 -14.15 8.65 18.60
CA ASN A 33 -13.51 9.98 18.67
C ASN A 33 -13.26 10.47 20.11
N ASP A 34 -14.00 9.97 21.10
CA ASP A 34 -13.75 10.28 22.51
C ASP A 34 -12.45 9.65 23.03
N GLU A 35 -11.99 8.54 22.45
CA GLU A 35 -10.65 7.97 22.65
C GLU A 35 -9.58 8.98 22.25
N VAL A 36 -9.69 9.53 21.04
CA VAL A 36 -8.76 10.53 20.49
C VAL A 36 -8.77 11.79 21.36
N ARG A 37 -9.96 12.27 21.77
CA ARG A 37 -10.10 13.45 22.63
C ARG A 37 -9.40 13.24 23.98
N PHE A 38 -9.58 12.08 24.60
CA PHE A 38 -8.97 11.75 25.87
C PHE A 38 -7.44 11.68 25.75
N VAL A 39 -6.92 10.89 24.80
CA VAL A 39 -5.47 10.73 24.62
C VAL A 39 -4.83 12.06 24.22
N ALA A 40 -5.44 12.82 23.30
CA ALA A 40 -4.95 14.13 22.94
C ALA A 40 -4.86 15.06 24.16
N ALA A 41 -5.86 15.06 25.05
CA ALA A 41 -5.84 15.89 26.26
C ALA A 41 -4.76 15.48 27.28
N ALA A 42 -4.43 14.19 27.35
CA ALA A 42 -3.42 13.67 28.27
C ALA A 42 -1.97 13.89 27.81
N LEU A 43 -1.76 14.15 26.51
CA LEU A 43 -0.42 14.33 25.94
C LEU A 43 0.18 15.73 26.21
N PRO A 44 1.52 15.85 26.31
CA PRO A 44 2.22 17.13 26.40
C PRO A 44 1.87 18.05 25.21
N LYS A 45 1.86 19.37 25.47
CA LYS A 45 1.48 20.40 24.49
C LYS A 45 2.64 21.28 24.04
N ASP A 46 3.74 21.22 24.77
CA ASP A 46 4.92 22.08 24.65
C ASP A 46 5.94 21.60 23.62
N LYS A 47 5.76 20.40 23.06
CA LYS A 47 6.66 19.82 22.07
C LYS A 47 5.92 19.05 20.97
N PRO A 48 6.53 18.87 19.78
CA PRO A 48 6.01 17.97 18.76
C PRO A 48 6.22 16.50 19.19
N LEU A 49 5.19 15.66 18.98
CA LEU A 49 5.11 14.30 19.49
C LEU A 49 5.37 13.25 18.40
N LYS A 50 6.01 12.13 18.75
CA LYS A 50 6.09 10.96 17.87
C LYS A 50 5.22 9.82 18.42
N VAL A 51 4.35 9.30 17.55
CA VAL A 51 3.32 8.32 17.92
C VAL A 51 3.50 7.03 17.13
N ILE A 52 3.33 5.89 17.80
CA ILE A 52 3.10 4.60 17.15
C ILE A 52 1.65 4.18 17.41
N ASP A 53 0.94 3.80 16.35
CA ASP A 53 -0.45 3.31 16.38
C ASP A 53 -0.48 1.86 15.88
N ILE A 54 -0.56 0.90 16.80
CA ILE A 54 -0.56 -0.54 16.50
C ILE A 54 -2.00 -1.07 16.56
N GLY A 55 -2.41 -1.77 15.51
CA GLY A 55 -3.84 -2.06 15.29
C GLY A 55 -4.54 -0.85 14.68
N ALA A 56 -3.88 -0.20 13.71
CA ALA A 56 -4.32 1.08 13.17
C ALA A 56 -5.61 0.99 12.33
N PHE A 57 -5.94 -0.19 11.80
CA PHE A 57 -7.06 -0.43 10.90
C PHE A 57 -7.06 0.60 9.74
N VAL A 58 -8.12 1.41 9.57
CA VAL A 58 -8.18 2.46 8.53
C VAL A 58 -7.61 3.80 8.97
N GLY A 59 -7.05 3.89 10.18
CA GLY A 59 -6.27 5.01 10.69
C GLY A 59 -7.04 6.02 11.54
N THR A 60 -8.26 5.72 11.99
CA THR A 60 -9.14 6.67 12.70
C THR A 60 -8.48 7.26 13.95
N PHE A 61 -7.80 6.44 14.76
CA PHE A 61 -7.06 6.90 15.94
C PHE A 61 -5.87 7.77 15.56
N GLY A 62 -4.85 7.22 14.87
CA GLY A 62 -3.61 7.96 14.61
C GLY A 62 -3.81 9.20 13.73
N ILE A 63 -4.71 9.16 12.74
CA ILE A 63 -5.06 10.35 11.93
C ILE A 63 -5.77 11.37 12.82
N GLY A 64 -6.79 10.96 13.58
CA GLY A 64 -7.51 11.84 14.49
C GLY A 64 -6.59 12.51 15.51
N LEU A 65 -5.68 11.73 16.10
CA LEU A 65 -4.71 12.24 17.08
C LEU A 65 -3.75 13.24 16.43
N SER A 66 -3.26 12.97 15.22
CA SER A 66 -2.41 13.91 14.48
C SER A 66 -3.10 15.25 14.19
N GLN A 67 -4.43 15.25 14.06
CA GLN A 67 -5.22 16.46 13.84
C GLN A 67 -5.57 17.19 15.15
N ALA A 68 -5.67 16.46 16.27
CA ALA A 68 -6.07 16.98 17.58
C ALA A 68 -4.89 17.39 18.49
N ALA A 69 -3.68 16.90 18.23
CA ALA A 69 -2.48 17.17 19.02
C ALA A 69 -1.30 17.63 18.14
N ASN A 70 -0.24 18.13 18.78
CA ASN A 70 0.98 18.55 18.09
C ASN A 70 1.83 17.32 17.74
N VAL A 71 1.41 16.54 16.74
CA VAL A 71 2.11 15.32 16.31
C VAL A 71 3.07 15.64 15.16
N ALA A 72 4.35 15.32 15.36
CA ALA A 72 5.41 15.43 14.35
C ALA A 72 5.38 14.24 13.39
N SER A 73 5.18 13.04 13.91
CA SER A 73 5.13 11.82 13.12
C SER A 73 4.25 10.74 13.71
N THR A 74 3.62 9.95 12.84
CA THR A 74 2.81 8.78 13.19
C THR A 74 3.29 7.56 12.41
N THR A 75 3.68 6.50 13.13
CA THR A 75 3.95 5.19 12.56
C THR A 75 2.73 4.30 12.80
N PHE A 76 2.00 4.01 11.75
CA PHE A 76 0.87 3.08 11.79
C PHE A 76 1.35 1.65 11.54
N VAL A 77 0.79 0.69 12.27
CA VAL A 77 1.07 -0.75 12.10
C VAL A 77 -0.24 -1.50 11.95
N GLU A 78 -0.39 -2.22 10.85
CA GLU A 78 -1.59 -2.98 10.51
C GLU A 78 -1.20 -4.34 9.91
N ALA A 79 -1.79 -5.42 10.42
CA ALA A 79 -1.44 -6.78 10.04
C ALA A 79 -2.35 -7.34 8.93
N ASN A 80 -3.55 -6.78 8.77
CA ASN A 80 -4.51 -7.19 7.77
C ASN A 80 -4.19 -6.57 6.39
N ALA A 81 -3.55 -7.34 5.53
CA ALA A 81 -3.19 -6.96 4.16
C ALA A 81 -4.38 -6.54 3.27
N ALA A 82 -5.63 -6.84 3.65
CA ALA A 82 -6.81 -6.32 2.95
C ALA A 82 -7.14 -4.87 3.34
N VAL A 83 -6.72 -4.42 4.52
CA VAL A 83 -6.97 -3.09 5.08
C VAL A 83 -5.77 -2.16 4.86
N SER A 84 -4.55 -2.66 4.95
CA SER A 84 -3.31 -1.86 4.83
C SER A 84 -3.26 -0.92 3.63
N PRO A 85 -3.72 -1.28 2.40
CA PRO A 85 -3.76 -0.33 1.29
C PRO A 85 -4.67 0.88 1.54
N LEU A 86 -5.81 0.67 2.23
CA LEU A 86 -6.75 1.73 2.60
C LEU A 86 -6.10 2.67 3.63
N LEU A 87 -5.44 2.08 4.64
CA LEU A 87 -4.69 2.82 5.66
C LEU A 87 -3.60 3.70 5.04
N ILE A 88 -2.83 3.16 4.08
CA ILE A 88 -1.79 3.93 3.36
C ILE A 88 -2.40 5.14 2.66
N SER A 89 -3.48 4.95 1.88
CA SER A 89 -4.15 6.05 1.19
C SER A 89 -4.70 7.10 2.17
N ASN A 90 -5.32 6.63 3.27
CA ASN A 90 -5.90 7.49 4.29
C ASN A 90 -4.84 8.30 5.05
N ALA A 91 -3.74 7.67 5.43
CA ALA A 91 -2.63 8.32 6.15
C ALA A 91 -1.98 9.40 5.28
N ILE A 92 -1.67 9.09 4.01
CA ILE A 92 -1.09 10.06 3.06
C ILE A 92 -2.00 11.27 2.87
N ARG A 93 -3.31 11.04 2.80
CA ARG A 93 -4.30 12.09 2.53
C ARG A 93 -4.57 12.97 3.76
N ASN A 94 -4.64 12.38 4.94
CA ASN A 94 -5.30 13.03 6.08
C ASN A 94 -4.43 13.18 7.34
N ALA A 95 -3.35 12.41 7.49
CA ALA A 95 -2.47 12.55 8.66
C ALA A 95 -1.73 13.89 8.63
N ARG A 96 -1.55 14.51 9.81
CA ARG A 96 -0.67 15.67 9.96
C ARG A 96 0.72 15.21 10.40
N GLY A 97 1.76 15.88 9.89
CA GLY A 97 3.14 15.48 10.13
C GLY A 97 3.57 14.33 9.21
N GLN A 98 4.69 13.69 9.54
CA GLN A 98 5.22 12.57 8.77
C GLN A 98 4.45 11.29 9.11
N SER A 99 3.94 10.58 8.11
CA SER A 99 3.26 9.30 8.32
C SER A 99 4.03 8.15 7.67
N ASN A 100 4.14 7.02 8.37
CA ASN A 100 4.64 5.76 7.84
C ASN A 100 3.66 4.63 8.16
N VAL A 101 3.51 3.67 7.25
CA VAL A 101 2.67 2.49 7.47
C VAL A 101 3.53 1.23 7.36
N ILE A 102 3.47 0.38 8.39
CA ILE A 102 4.13 -0.91 8.44
C ILE A 102 3.04 -1.99 8.34
N GLU A 103 2.98 -2.68 7.20
CA GLU A 103 2.14 -3.86 7.04
C GLU A 103 2.81 -5.07 7.72
N ALA A 104 2.49 -5.29 8.99
CA ALA A 104 3.04 -6.40 9.78
C ALA A 104 2.20 -6.69 11.02
N ALA A 105 2.26 -7.93 11.48
CA ALA A 105 1.85 -8.33 12.82
C ALA A 105 2.94 -8.07 13.84
N VAL A 106 2.54 -7.56 15.00
CA VAL A 106 3.45 -7.35 16.13
C VAL A 106 3.37 -8.57 17.04
N THR A 107 4.50 -9.24 17.25
CA THR A 107 4.61 -10.38 18.16
C THR A 107 5.73 -10.16 19.16
N PRO A 108 5.75 -10.88 20.31
CA PRO A 108 6.75 -10.67 21.34
C PRO A 108 8.20 -10.82 20.84
N ASP A 109 8.45 -11.77 19.95
CA ASP A 109 9.78 -12.12 19.41
C ASP A 109 9.98 -11.75 17.93
N GLY A 110 8.92 -11.28 17.24
CA GLY A 110 8.96 -11.00 15.81
C GLY A 110 8.89 -12.26 14.93
N HIS A 111 8.54 -13.40 15.52
CA HIS A 111 8.34 -14.66 14.80
C HIS A 111 6.86 -14.95 14.55
N SER A 112 6.61 -15.94 13.67
CA SER A 112 5.27 -16.33 13.24
C SER A 112 4.43 -16.85 14.39
N MET A 113 3.18 -16.38 14.46
CA MET A 113 2.14 -16.89 15.34
C MET A 113 0.89 -17.21 14.52
N ASP A 114 0.13 -18.22 14.94
CA ASP A 114 -1.16 -18.52 14.32
C ASP A 114 -2.14 -17.38 14.57
N ALA A 115 -2.75 -16.87 13.50
CA ALA A 115 -3.56 -15.66 13.51
C ALA A 115 -5.00 -15.95 13.07
N THR A 116 -5.97 -15.38 13.77
CA THR A 116 -7.39 -15.50 13.47
C THR A 116 -8.09 -14.13 13.51
N TYR A 117 -9.09 -13.91 12.68
CA TYR A 117 -9.92 -12.69 12.71
C TYR A 117 -11.40 -13.03 12.55
N ASP A 118 -12.28 -12.13 13.01
CA ASP A 118 -13.71 -12.18 12.70
C ASP A 118 -13.96 -11.60 11.30
N SER A 119 -14.61 -12.37 10.43
CA SER A 119 -15.02 -11.91 9.10
C SER A 119 -15.94 -10.67 9.11
N LEU A 120 -16.65 -10.42 10.21
CA LEU A 120 -17.54 -9.28 10.42
C LEU A 120 -16.89 -8.09 11.14
N ASN A 121 -15.64 -8.24 11.60
CA ASN A 121 -14.83 -7.16 12.14
C ASN A 121 -13.41 -7.32 11.61
N LEU A 122 -13.13 -6.74 10.45
CA LEU A 122 -11.84 -6.93 9.77
C LEU A 122 -10.65 -6.34 10.56
N GLY A 123 -10.93 -5.46 11.54
CA GLY A 123 -9.96 -4.96 12.51
C GLY A 123 -9.64 -5.95 13.64
N SER A 124 -10.46 -6.99 13.86
CA SER A 124 -10.34 -7.91 15.00
C SER A 124 -9.21 -8.95 14.94
N LEU A 125 -8.15 -8.68 14.20
CA LEU A 125 -7.08 -9.64 13.98
C LEU A 125 -6.35 -9.98 15.30
N SER A 126 -6.56 -11.19 15.80
CA SER A 126 -5.97 -11.71 17.03
C SER A 126 -5.03 -12.88 16.78
N PHE A 127 -3.95 -12.93 17.54
CA PHE A 127 -2.99 -14.02 17.58
C PHE A 127 -3.06 -14.80 18.90
N ALA A 128 -3.99 -14.42 19.79
CA ALA A 128 -4.28 -15.21 20.98
C ALA A 128 -5.02 -16.50 20.57
N PRO A 129 -4.84 -17.62 21.30
CA PRO A 129 -5.67 -18.80 21.09
C PRO A 129 -7.12 -18.45 21.45
N VAL A 130 -7.97 -18.32 20.44
CA VAL A 130 -9.41 -18.12 20.64
C VAL A 130 -10.10 -19.43 20.32
N ASP A 131 -10.78 -20.01 21.31
CA ASP A 131 -11.60 -21.22 21.15
C ASP A 131 -12.98 -20.85 20.57
N ASP A 132 -12.97 -20.10 19.46
CA ASP A 132 -14.18 -19.67 18.75
C ASP A 132 -14.14 -20.17 17.31
N ALA A 133 -15.01 -21.16 17.04
CA ALA A 133 -15.16 -21.79 15.73
C ALA A 133 -15.63 -20.83 14.62
N ALA A 134 -16.04 -19.60 14.96
CA ALA A 134 -16.42 -18.57 13.98
C ALA A 134 -15.23 -17.78 13.40
N ARG A 135 -14.04 -17.83 14.02
CA ARG A 135 -12.89 -17.02 13.57
C ARG A 135 -12.15 -17.68 12.40
N VAL A 136 -11.75 -16.88 11.43
CA VAL A 136 -11.09 -17.33 10.19
C VAL A 136 -9.57 -17.30 10.37
N HIS A 137 -8.91 -18.43 10.07
CA HIS A 137 -7.44 -18.50 10.07
C HIS A 137 -6.87 -17.78 8.84
N LEU A 138 -5.85 -16.94 9.05
CA LEU A 138 -5.16 -16.27 7.94
C LEU A 138 -4.27 -17.25 7.15
N LYS A 139 -4.43 -17.22 5.82
CA LYS A 139 -3.75 -18.14 4.87
C LYS A 139 -2.65 -17.48 4.02
N LYS A 140 -2.37 -16.18 4.19
CA LYS A 140 -1.34 -15.46 3.42
C LYS A 140 -0.03 -15.33 4.21
N PRO A 141 1.14 -15.26 3.56
CA PRO A 141 2.39 -14.96 4.27
C PRO A 141 2.28 -13.55 4.87
N MET A 142 2.26 -13.49 6.19
CA MET A 142 2.20 -12.27 6.98
C MET A 142 3.63 -11.94 7.44
N ARG A 143 4.00 -10.66 7.34
CA ARG A 143 5.25 -10.19 7.96
C ARG A 143 5.03 -10.07 9.47
N PHE A 144 5.97 -10.58 10.25
CA PHE A 144 6.01 -10.43 11.70
C PHE A 144 7.17 -9.50 12.08
N VAL A 145 6.95 -8.66 13.09
CA VAL A 145 7.95 -7.73 13.64
C VAL A 145 7.81 -7.70 15.17
N ASN A 146 8.90 -7.46 15.87
CA ASN A 146 8.85 -7.13 17.30
C ASN A 146 8.80 -5.61 17.51
N MET A 147 8.54 -5.20 18.76
CA MET A 147 8.48 -3.78 19.12
C MET A 147 9.81 -3.05 18.95
N ALA A 148 10.94 -3.72 19.22
CA ALA A 148 12.26 -3.10 19.10
C ALA A 148 12.55 -2.64 17.67
N GLU A 149 12.15 -3.42 16.65
CA GLU A 149 12.28 -3.05 15.24
C GLU A 149 11.44 -1.82 14.88
N ILE A 150 10.21 -1.74 15.37
CA ILE A 150 9.31 -0.60 15.11
C ILE A 150 9.86 0.66 15.77
N VAL A 151 10.25 0.57 17.05
CA VAL A 151 10.80 1.71 17.82
C VAL A 151 12.13 2.18 17.23
N THR A 152 12.99 1.25 16.77
CA THR A 152 14.25 1.62 16.09
C THR A 152 13.99 2.45 14.84
N GLN A 153 12.94 2.15 14.07
CA GLN A 153 12.55 2.91 12.90
C GLN A 153 11.90 4.26 13.24
N ALA A 154 11.08 4.31 14.29
CA ALA A 154 10.39 5.54 14.72
C ALA A 154 11.30 6.53 15.50
N GLY A 155 12.36 6.02 16.12
CA GLY A 155 13.23 6.75 17.04
C GLY A 155 12.57 7.01 18.40
N ASP A 156 13.03 8.04 19.12
CA ASP A 156 12.45 8.42 20.42
C ASP A 156 10.95 8.73 20.27
N VAL A 157 10.12 7.86 20.85
CA VAL A 157 8.66 7.90 20.79
C VAL A 157 8.04 8.42 22.08
N ASP A 158 6.94 9.14 21.96
CA ASP A 158 6.23 9.76 23.08
C ASP A 158 4.96 8.99 23.47
N LEU A 159 4.32 8.33 22.50
CA LEU A 159 3.11 7.54 22.70
C LEU A 159 3.15 6.27 21.87
N ILE A 160 2.76 5.16 22.49
CA ILE A 160 2.45 3.90 21.80
C ILE A 160 0.99 3.53 22.10
N LYS A 161 0.14 3.49 21.07
CA LYS A 161 -1.15 2.79 21.12
C LYS A 161 -0.94 1.32 20.79
N MET A 162 -1.55 0.44 21.57
CA MET A 162 -1.65 -0.99 21.23
C MET A 162 -3.07 -1.50 21.37
N ASP A 163 -3.53 -2.07 20.28
CA ASP A 163 -4.84 -2.68 20.09
C ASP A 163 -4.60 -3.91 19.22
N VAL A 164 -4.08 -4.95 19.87
CA VAL A 164 -3.54 -6.16 19.22
C VAL A 164 -4.28 -7.40 19.72
N GLU A 165 -5.53 -7.19 20.18
CA GLU A 165 -6.51 -8.23 20.45
C GLU A 165 -5.98 -9.29 21.44
N GLY A 166 -5.38 -8.82 22.53
CA GLY A 166 -4.97 -9.65 23.68
C GLY A 166 -3.49 -10.01 23.77
N LEU A 167 -2.64 -9.54 22.84
CA LEU A 167 -1.19 -9.73 22.89
C LEU A 167 -0.42 -8.64 23.65
N GLU A 168 -1.09 -7.60 24.16
CA GLU A 168 -0.47 -6.41 24.73
C GLU A 168 0.52 -6.76 25.85
N TYR A 169 0.10 -7.63 26.78
CA TYR A 169 0.93 -8.10 27.88
C TYR A 169 2.20 -8.79 27.37
N ALA A 170 2.06 -9.77 26.46
CA ALA A 170 3.19 -10.58 26.01
C ALA A 170 4.21 -9.74 25.24
N ILE A 171 3.74 -8.81 24.43
CA ILE A 171 4.58 -7.90 23.66
C ILE A 171 5.34 -6.96 24.59
N LEU A 172 4.68 -6.35 25.58
CA LEU A 172 5.36 -5.43 26.52
C LEU A 172 6.27 -6.15 27.52
N ASP A 173 5.92 -7.37 27.94
CA ASP A 173 6.76 -8.20 28.81
C ASP A 173 8.08 -8.59 28.11
N ALA A 174 8.03 -8.92 26.82
CA ALA A 174 9.23 -9.14 26.01
C ALA A 174 10.03 -7.85 25.73
N ASN A 175 9.44 -6.68 25.92
CA ASN A 175 10.02 -5.37 25.59
C ASN A 175 10.04 -4.42 26.81
N ARG A 176 10.33 -4.94 28.01
CA ARG A 176 10.34 -4.18 29.29
C ARG A 176 11.24 -2.93 29.28
N SER A 177 12.22 -2.84 28.39
CA SER A 177 13.04 -1.64 28.22
C SER A 177 12.19 -0.40 27.87
N LEU A 178 11.11 -0.57 27.12
CA LEU A 178 10.14 0.50 26.79
C LEU A 178 9.38 0.98 28.03
N LEU A 179 9.24 0.14 29.05
CA LEU A 179 8.54 0.48 30.28
C LEU A 179 9.45 1.22 31.28
N GLY A 180 10.74 1.43 30.98
CA GLY A 180 11.71 2.10 31.84
C GLY A 180 11.45 3.60 32.06
N ALA A 181 12.23 4.25 32.94
CA ALA A 181 11.98 5.62 33.40
C ALA A 181 11.94 6.71 32.30
N GLY A 182 12.61 6.48 31.16
CA GLY A 182 12.59 7.36 29.98
C GLY A 182 11.69 6.88 28.85
N GLY A 183 10.82 5.89 29.10
CA GLY A 183 9.93 5.31 28.11
C GLY A 183 8.71 6.19 27.77
N PRO A 184 7.96 5.84 26.71
CA PRO A 184 6.78 6.58 26.26
C PRO A 184 5.60 6.46 27.22
N ALA A 185 4.55 7.24 26.96
CA ALA A 185 3.22 6.93 27.45
C ALA A 185 2.59 5.80 26.60
N PHE A 186 1.63 5.08 27.19
CA PHE A 186 0.92 4.01 26.52
C PHE A 186 -0.58 4.22 26.58
N TRP A 187 -1.24 3.95 25.45
CA TRP A 187 -2.68 3.77 25.37
C TRP A 187 -2.95 2.33 24.94
N LEU A 188 -3.51 1.52 25.83
CA LEU A 188 -3.57 0.06 25.65
C LEU A 188 -5.02 -0.40 25.74
N GLU A 189 -5.47 -1.20 24.79
CA GLU A 189 -6.81 -1.78 24.80
C GLU A 189 -7.07 -2.56 26.12
N CYS A 190 -8.27 -2.43 26.68
CA CYS A 190 -8.65 -3.03 27.96
C CYS A 190 -10.00 -3.75 27.90
N ASN A 191 -9.92 -5.03 27.53
CA ASN A 191 -11.06 -5.93 27.48
C ASN A 191 -11.35 -6.62 28.82
N ASP A 192 -12.53 -7.23 28.94
CA ASP A 192 -12.94 -8.00 30.13
C ASP A 192 -12.24 -9.36 30.18
N SER A 193 -10.92 -9.32 30.33
CA SER A 193 -10.04 -10.47 30.21
C SER A 193 -9.05 -10.58 31.38
N ARG A 194 -8.52 -11.78 31.60
CA ARG A 194 -7.44 -11.98 32.58
C ARG A 194 -6.14 -11.32 32.11
N GLN A 195 -5.93 -11.24 30.79
CA GLN A 195 -4.79 -10.62 30.15
C GLN A 195 -4.71 -9.13 30.46
N SER A 196 -5.84 -8.43 30.45
CA SER A 196 -5.89 -7.00 30.83
C SER A 196 -5.53 -6.77 32.31
N LEU A 197 -5.83 -7.73 33.19
CA LEU A 197 -5.37 -7.67 34.60
C LEU A 197 -3.85 -7.90 34.72
N ALA A 198 -3.31 -8.86 33.98
CA ALA A 198 -1.86 -9.13 33.95
C ALA A 198 -1.09 -7.94 33.34
N LEU A 199 -1.65 -7.32 32.30
CA LEU A 199 -1.11 -6.10 31.69
C LEU A 199 -1.03 -4.96 32.71
N PHE A 200 -2.10 -4.74 33.47
CA PHE A 200 -2.10 -3.76 34.55
C PHE A 200 -1.01 -4.04 35.60
N GLU A 201 -0.87 -5.29 36.05
CA GLU A 201 0.15 -5.68 37.02
C GLU A 201 1.56 -5.37 36.49
N LEU A 202 1.86 -5.74 35.23
CA LEU A 202 3.12 -5.43 34.56
C LEU A 202 3.42 -3.92 34.53
N LEU A 203 2.44 -3.10 34.15
CA LEU A 203 2.61 -1.64 34.08
C LEU A 203 2.92 -1.05 35.46
N ARG A 204 2.24 -1.53 36.51
CA ARG A 204 2.46 -1.11 37.89
C ARG A 204 3.81 -1.58 38.45
N GLU A 205 4.22 -2.81 38.16
CA GLU A 205 5.54 -3.35 38.51
C GLU A 205 6.67 -2.47 37.92
N CYS A 206 6.49 -1.97 36.70
CA CYS A 206 7.42 -1.05 36.07
C CYS A 206 7.30 0.40 36.59
N GLY A 207 6.39 0.69 37.52
CA GLY A 207 6.25 2.00 38.16
C GLY A 207 5.49 3.04 37.33
N LEU A 208 4.67 2.62 36.37
CA LEU A 208 3.76 3.52 35.65
C LEU A 208 2.53 3.86 36.50
N GLN A 209 2.02 5.07 36.35
CA GLN A 209 0.67 5.41 36.81
C GLN A 209 -0.33 4.91 35.77
N VAL A 210 -1.34 4.16 36.22
CA VAL A 210 -2.32 3.56 35.32
C VAL A 210 -3.70 4.13 35.61
N HIS A 211 -4.36 4.59 34.56
CA HIS A 211 -5.74 5.08 34.60
C HIS A 211 -6.59 4.26 33.63
N TYR A 212 -7.71 3.77 34.12
CA TYR A 212 -8.72 3.12 33.30
C TYR A 212 -9.63 4.19 32.72
N PHE A 213 -9.79 4.18 31.40
CA PHE A 213 -10.70 5.05 30.67
C PHE A 213 -11.66 4.21 29.84
N ALA A 214 -12.95 4.38 30.06
CA ALA A 214 -14.00 3.78 29.24
C ALA A 214 -14.88 4.86 28.63
N PHE A 215 -15.31 4.66 27.40
CA PHE A 215 -16.07 5.65 26.64
C PHE A 215 -17.13 4.94 25.79
N PRO A 216 -18.31 5.56 25.59
CA PRO A 216 -19.29 5.00 24.68
C PRO A 216 -18.72 4.94 23.26
N SER A 217 -19.01 3.86 22.54
CA SER A 217 -18.70 3.72 21.11
C SER A 217 -19.40 4.79 20.25
N PHE A 218 -20.47 5.39 20.78
CA PHE A 218 -21.26 6.46 20.17
C PHE A 218 -21.02 7.81 20.87
N ALA A 219 -20.59 8.82 20.12
CA ALA A 219 -20.52 10.20 20.59
C ALA A 219 -21.81 10.97 20.22
N PRO A 220 -22.50 11.63 21.17
CA PRO A 220 -23.69 12.43 20.87
C PRO A 220 -23.44 13.58 19.89
N ASP A 221 -22.22 14.14 19.87
CA ASP A 221 -21.80 15.23 18.99
C ASP A 221 -21.03 14.76 17.74
N ASN A 222 -21.34 13.55 17.26
CA ASN A 222 -20.66 12.96 16.11
C ASN A 222 -20.75 13.82 14.84
N PHE A 223 -19.79 13.60 13.94
CA PHE A 223 -19.58 14.40 12.72
C PHE A 223 -20.83 14.54 11.85
N LEU A 224 -21.58 13.47 11.63
CA LEU A 224 -22.81 13.48 10.83
C LEU A 224 -24.07 13.86 11.64
N LYS A 225 -23.93 14.21 12.92
CA LYS A 225 -25.01 14.63 13.83
C LYS A 225 -26.16 13.63 13.92
N ASN A 226 -25.87 12.35 13.79
CA ASN A 226 -26.88 11.30 13.93
C ASN A 226 -27.09 10.98 15.41
N SER A 227 -28.32 11.09 15.91
CA SER A 227 -28.62 10.97 17.34
C SER A 227 -28.98 9.55 17.79
N GLU A 228 -29.06 8.57 16.88
CA GLU A 228 -29.52 7.22 17.21
C GLU A 228 -28.37 6.20 17.21
N PRO A 229 -27.99 5.68 18.40
CA PRO A 229 -26.97 4.64 18.53
C PRO A 229 -27.41 3.34 17.86
N ILE A 230 -26.50 2.71 17.11
CA ILE A 230 -26.70 1.38 16.52
C ILE A 230 -26.44 0.26 17.51
N PHE A 231 -25.65 0.54 18.54
CA PHE A 231 -25.33 -0.36 19.63
C PHE A 231 -25.51 0.38 20.97
N PRO A 232 -26.71 0.34 21.53
CA PRO A 232 -27.02 0.96 22.80
C PRO A 232 -26.10 0.48 23.93
N TRP A 233 -25.63 1.44 24.74
CA TRP A 233 -24.75 1.18 25.89
C TRP A 233 -23.47 0.40 25.57
N ALA A 234 -23.01 0.43 24.32
CA ALA A 234 -21.74 -0.18 23.96
C ALA A 234 -20.58 0.76 24.32
N TYR A 235 -19.69 0.32 25.21
CA TYR A 235 -18.47 1.06 25.56
C TYR A 235 -17.22 0.27 25.19
N GLU A 236 -16.24 1.03 24.74
CA GLU A 236 -14.86 0.62 24.63
C GLU A 236 -14.08 1.05 25.88
N ALA A 237 -12.94 0.42 26.12
CA ALA A 237 -12.10 0.78 27.25
C ALA A 237 -10.61 0.56 26.98
N GLY A 238 -9.78 1.37 27.62
CA GLY A 238 -8.33 1.29 27.56
C GLY A 238 -7.64 1.72 28.85
N LEU A 239 -6.38 1.37 28.96
CA LEU A 239 -5.47 1.79 30.02
C LEU A 239 -4.56 2.90 29.49
N TRP A 240 -4.64 4.06 30.12
CA TRP A 240 -3.63 5.10 30.01
C TRP A 240 -2.53 4.85 31.03
N ALA A 241 -1.33 4.50 30.56
CA ALA A 241 -0.17 4.27 31.41
C ALA A 241 0.94 5.27 31.11
N SER A 242 1.34 6.06 32.10
CA SER A 242 2.39 7.06 31.93
C SER A 242 3.09 7.40 33.24
N ARG A 243 4.20 8.16 33.15
CA ARG A 243 4.84 8.82 34.30
C ARG A 243 4.54 10.31 34.40
N GLY A 244 3.74 10.82 33.47
CA GLY A 244 3.36 12.22 33.41
C GLY A 244 2.30 12.59 34.45
N PRO A 245 1.75 13.82 34.34
CA PRO A 245 0.59 14.23 35.12
C PRO A 245 -0.59 13.27 34.92
N ALA A 246 -1.42 13.11 35.96
CA ALA A 246 -2.65 12.33 35.85
C ALA A 246 -3.59 12.96 34.81
N PRO A 247 -4.20 12.15 33.91
CA PRO A 247 -5.16 12.65 32.93
C PRO A 247 -6.42 13.18 33.63
N ILE A 248 -7.10 14.13 33.00
CA ILE A 248 -8.31 14.75 33.52
C ILE A 248 -9.44 14.55 32.52
N LEU A 249 -10.62 14.21 33.03
CA LEU A 249 -11.84 14.11 32.23
C LEU A 249 -12.36 15.53 31.91
N SER A 250 -12.37 15.90 30.63
CA SER A 250 -12.89 17.19 30.15
C SER A 250 -14.41 17.30 30.35
N SER A 251 -14.98 18.50 30.20
CA SER A 251 -16.44 18.69 30.29
C SER A 251 -17.18 17.89 29.22
N VAL A 252 -16.70 17.92 27.98
CA VAL A 252 -17.27 17.16 26.85
C VAL A 252 -17.29 15.66 27.15
N LEU A 253 -16.16 15.11 27.63
CA LEU A 253 -16.09 13.68 27.94
C LEU A 253 -17.00 13.29 29.13
N ARG A 254 -17.24 14.20 30.09
CA ARG A 254 -18.22 13.97 31.17
C ARG A 254 -19.65 13.98 30.66
N GLU A 255 -19.98 14.92 29.77
CA GLU A 255 -21.29 15.02 29.12
C GLU A 255 -21.59 13.78 28.28
N HIS A 256 -20.55 13.16 27.72
CA HIS A 256 -20.61 11.90 26.98
C HIS A 256 -20.60 10.67 27.89
N GLU A 257 -20.72 10.84 29.21
CA GLU A 257 -20.76 9.73 30.17
C GLU A 257 -19.52 8.82 30.11
N CYS A 258 -18.36 9.36 29.73
CA CYS A 258 -17.09 8.64 29.80
C CYS A 258 -16.66 8.43 31.27
N ILE A 259 -15.97 7.32 31.52
CA ILE A 259 -15.55 6.89 32.86
C ILE A 259 -14.03 6.99 32.92
N LEU A 260 -13.49 7.74 33.88
CA LEU A 260 -12.06 7.79 34.17
C LEU A 260 -11.80 7.41 35.63
N ARG A 261 -10.92 6.44 35.85
CA ARG A 261 -10.52 5.98 37.19
C ARG A 261 -9.01 5.86 37.28
N CYS A 262 -8.43 6.43 38.34
CA CYS A 262 -7.07 6.06 38.74
C CYS A 262 -7.14 4.65 39.35
N VAL A 263 -6.31 3.73 38.88
CA VAL A 263 -6.34 2.33 39.31
C VAL A 263 -5.01 1.99 39.97
N GLN A 264 -5.06 1.61 41.23
CA GLN A 264 -3.89 1.32 42.06
C GLN A 264 -3.70 -0.17 42.31
N THR A 265 -4.80 -0.93 42.30
CA THR A 265 -4.82 -2.37 42.58
C THR A 265 -5.54 -3.16 41.49
N ARG A 266 -5.25 -4.46 41.41
CA ARG A 266 -5.92 -5.37 40.49
C ARG A 266 -7.43 -5.42 40.75
N GLU A 267 -7.85 -5.44 42.02
CA GLU A 267 -9.25 -5.42 42.41
C GLU A 267 -9.97 -4.14 41.97
N GLU A 268 -9.31 -2.98 42.01
CA GLU A 268 -9.87 -1.75 41.47
C GLU A 268 -10.07 -1.82 39.95
N LEU A 269 -9.14 -2.43 39.20
CA LEU A 269 -9.32 -2.64 37.76
C LEU A 269 -10.50 -3.58 37.49
N ARG A 270 -10.56 -4.71 38.22
CA ARG A 270 -11.67 -5.66 38.11
C ARG A 270 -13.01 -4.99 38.37
N HIS A 271 -13.07 -4.14 39.39
CA HIS A 271 -14.27 -3.40 39.73
C HIS A 271 -14.62 -2.34 38.67
N ALA A 272 -13.62 -1.68 38.07
CA ALA A 272 -13.83 -0.76 36.97
C ALA A 272 -14.43 -1.47 35.75
N LEU A 273 -13.85 -2.60 35.32
CA LEU A 273 -14.35 -3.43 34.22
C LEU A 273 -15.79 -3.91 34.50
N TRP A 274 -16.06 -4.39 35.72
CA TRP A 274 -17.40 -4.83 36.14
C TRP A 274 -18.47 -3.73 36.08
N GLN A 275 -18.07 -2.46 36.28
CA GLN A 275 -18.99 -1.32 36.27
C GLN A 275 -19.11 -0.64 34.90
N THR A 276 -18.37 -1.12 33.88
CA THR A 276 -18.43 -0.56 32.53
C THR A 276 -19.50 -1.29 31.72
N PRO A 277 -20.46 -0.56 31.11
CA PRO A 277 -21.40 -1.15 30.17
C PRO A 277 -20.66 -1.76 28.97
N ARG A 278 -20.98 -2.97 28.51
CA ARG A 278 -20.36 -3.53 27.30
C ARG A 278 -21.32 -3.54 26.12
N TRP A 279 -22.56 -3.95 26.36
CA TRP A 279 -23.67 -3.95 25.39
C TRP A 279 -24.98 -3.94 26.16
N GLY A 280 -25.87 -3.01 25.88
CA GLY A 280 -27.19 -2.93 26.51
C GLY A 280 -28.32 -3.31 25.55
N PRO A 281 -29.43 -3.87 26.04
CA PRO A 281 -30.66 -3.98 25.27
C PRO A 281 -31.08 -2.63 24.67
N SER A 282 -31.68 -2.66 23.48
CA SER A 282 -32.15 -1.44 22.81
C SER A 282 -33.15 -0.63 23.64
N ASP A 283 -33.97 -1.34 24.40
CA ASP A 283 -35.06 -0.76 25.18
C ASP A 283 -34.53 0.06 26.36
N TRP A 284 -33.28 -0.18 26.77
CA TRP A 284 -32.62 0.59 27.81
C TRP A 284 -32.19 1.99 27.34
N GLN A 285 -32.03 2.22 26.04
CA GLN A 285 -31.46 3.47 25.50
C GLN A 285 -32.26 4.73 25.87
N ARG A 286 -33.57 4.60 26.04
CA ARG A 286 -34.49 5.71 26.34
C ARG A 286 -35.17 5.57 27.70
N ALA A 287 -34.87 4.50 28.44
CA ALA A 287 -35.48 4.24 29.72
C ALA A 287 -34.97 5.23 30.76
N ALA A 288 -35.89 5.78 31.56
CA ALA A 288 -35.51 6.58 32.72
C ALA A 288 -34.78 5.70 33.74
N ARG A 289 -34.00 6.32 34.64
CA ARG A 289 -33.24 5.59 35.67
C ARG A 289 -34.10 4.60 36.48
N ALA A 290 -35.33 5.00 36.83
CA ALA A 290 -36.24 4.13 37.58
C ALA A 290 -36.68 2.90 36.77
N GLU A 291 -36.92 3.08 35.47
CA GLU A 291 -37.29 2.01 34.54
C GLU A 291 -36.11 1.07 34.33
N LEU A 292 -34.90 1.59 34.13
CA LEU A 292 -33.68 0.78 34.04
C LEU A 292 -33.46 -0.09 35.28
N ILE A 293 -33.68 0.47 36.48
CA ILE A 293 -33.57 -0.29 37.73
C ILE A 293 -34.63 -1.40 37.77
N ALA A 294 -35.86 -1.13 37.33
CA ALA A 294 -36.93 -2.12 37.27
C ALA A 294 -36.58 -3.25 36.28
N GLU A 295 -36.21 -2.92 35.04
CA GLU A 295 -35.81 -3.87 34.00
C GLU A 295 -34.62 -4.74 34.46
N ALA A 296 -33.60 -4.12 35.04
CA ALA A 296 -32.46 -4.84 35.58
C ALA A 296 -32.86 -5.78 36.74
N THR A 297 -33.77 -5.35 37.61
CA THR A 297 -34.25 -6.17 38.75
C THR A 297 -35.06 -7.37 38.26
N HIS A 298 -35.93 -7.20 37.26
CA HIS A 298 -36.65 -8.29 36.62
C HIS A 298 -35.69 -9.27 35.93
N ALA A 299 -34.71 -8.77 35.19
CA ALA A 299 -33.69 -9.59 34.53
C ALA A 299 -32.86 -10.41 35.53
N LEU A 300 -32.44 -9.81 36.65
CA LEU A 300 -31.73 -10.50 37.74
C LEU A 300 -32.59 -11.59 38.41
N SER A 301 -33.91 -11.40 38.43
CA SER A 301 -34.88 -12.36 38.95
C SER A 301 -35.23 -13.45 37.91
N GLY A 302 -34.68 -13.38 36.70
CA GLY A 302 -34.99 -14.30 35.60
C GLY A 302 -36.37 -14.09 34.98
N GLU A 303 -37.03 -12.97 35.29
CA GLU A 303 -38.32 -12.59 34.75
C GLU A 303 -38.15 -11.94 33.38
N ARG A 304 -39.14 -12.11 32.50
CA ARG A 304 -39.19 -11.43 31.20
C ARG A 304 -40.58 -10.86 30.99
N PHE A 305 -40.65 -9.68 30.40
CA PHE A 305 -41.92 -8.97 30.21
C PHE A 305 -42.95 -9.81 29.43
N GLU A 306 -42.53 -10.61 28.44
CA GLU A 306 -43.45 -11.44 27.63
C GLU A 306 -44.16 -12.54 28.45
N LYS A 307 -43.69 -12.81 29.66
CA LYS A 307 -44.28 -13.79 30.59
C LYS A 307 -44.81 -13.13 31.86
N PHE A 308 -44.58 -11.84 32.03
CA PHE A 308 -44.92 -11.12 33.26
C PHE A 308 -46.43 -10.92 33.32
N LEU A 309 -47.07 -11.49 34.34
CA LEU A 309 -48.52 -11.41 34.58
C LEU A 309 -49.39 -11.92 33.40
N VAL A 310 -48.85 -12.83 32.58
CA VAL A 310 -49.63 -13.52 31.56
C VAL A 310 -50.31 -14.73 32.23
N ASP A 311 -51.65 -14.75 32.23
CA ASP A 311 -52.43 -15.83 32.83
C ASP A 311 -52.03 -17.18 32.23
N PRO A 312 -51.77 -18.22 33.04
CA PRO A 312 -51.42 -19.55 32.54
C PRO A 312 -52.55 -20.22 31.73
N GLN A 313 -53.74 -19.61 31.63
CA GLN A 313 -54.92 -20.16 30.96
C GLN A 313 -55.26 -19.54 29.59
N VAL A 314 -54.49 -18.58 29.09
CA VAL A 314 -54.50 -18.29 27.64
C VAL A 314 -53.48 -19.22 26.97
N GLU A 315 -53.82 -20.51 26.98
CA GLU A 315 -53.41 -21.36 25.86
C GLU A 315 -54.01 -20.72 24.61
N VAL A 316 -53.16 -20.03 23.84
CA VAL A 316 -53.34 -20.09 22.39
C VAL A 316 -53.40 -21.59 22.08
N GLN A 317 -54.59 -22.08 21.68
CA GLN A 317 -54.76 -23.44 21.19
C GLN A 317 -53.78 -23.67 20.03
N ILE A 318 -52.61 -24.19 20.35
CA ILE A 318 -51.81 -24.98 19.43
C ILE A 318 -51.96 -26.39 19.98
N ALA A 319 -52.92 -27.11 19.39
CA ALA A 319 -53.25 -28.53 19.55
C ALA A 319 -52.49 -29.32 20.62
N GLY A 320 -53.25 -29.86 21.58
CA GLY A 320 -52.80 -30.58 22.76
C GLY A 320 -51.62 -31.54 22.59
N THR A 321 -50.62 -31.32 23.42
CA THR A 321 -49.62 -32.30 23.83
C THR A 321 -49.30 -32.07 25.30
N SER A 322 -49.26 -33.11 26.12
CA SER A 322 -49.02 -32.98 27.58
C SER A 322 -47.66 -32.33 27.88
N LEU A 323 -47.43 -31.68 29.03
CA LEU A 323 -46.16 -31.00 29.34
C LEU A 323 -44.89 -31.87 29.10
N PRO A 324 -44.87 -33.17 29.41
CA PRO A 324 -43.80 -34.09 29.02
C PRO A 324 -43.66 -34.25 27.50
N ASP A 325 -44.78 -34.31 26.77
CA ASP A 325 -44.80 -34.39 25.30
C ASP A 325 -44.47 -33.06 24.63
N LEU A 326 -44.82 -31.92 25.22
CA LEU A 326 -44.47 -30.57 24.79
C LEU A 326 -43.00 -30.29 25.06
N VAL A 327 -42.43 -30.78 26.17
CA VAL A 327 -40.98 -30.76 26.42
C VAL A 327 -40.26 -31.74 25.51
N SER A 328 -40.83 -32.90 25.21
CA SER A 328 -40.28 -33.86 24.24
C SER A 328 -40.33 -33.30 22.81
N GLN A 329 -41.45 -32.66 22.43
CA GLN A 329 -41.66 -31.96 21.17
C GLN A 329 -40.80 -30.70 21.08
N LEU A 330 -40.66 -29.88 22.12
CA LEU A 330 -39.75 -28.74 22.17
C LEU A 330 -38.29 -29.18 22.16
N LYS A 331 -37.95 -30.32 22.77
CA LYS A 331 -36.61 -30.90 22.66
C LYS A 331 -36.38 -31.41 21.24
N SER A 332 -37.32 -32.12 20.63
CA SER A 332 -37.19 -32.60 19.25
C SER A 332 -37.24 -31.46 18.23
N SER A 333 -38.01 -30.40 18.50
CA SER A 333 -38.14 -29.19 17.69
C SER A 333 -36.94 -28.28 17.87
N ARG A 334 -36.38 -28.13 19.09
CA ARG A 334 -35.06 -27.50 19.27
C ARG A 334 -33.96 -28.31 18.63
N LEU A 335 -34.03 -29.64 18.69
CA LEU A 335 -33.04 -30.49 18.03
C LEU A 335 -33.20 -30.38 16.50
N SER A 336 -34.42 -30.33 15.97
CA SER A 336 -34.67 -30.16 14.54
C SER A 336 -34.38 -28.74 14.06
N GLN A 337 -34.61 -27.73 14.89
CA GLN A 337 -34.33 -26.32 14.59
C GLN A 337 -32.83 -26.05 14.72
N SER A 338 -32.17 -26.60 15.74
CA SER A 338 -30.70 -26.61 15.84
C SER A 338 -30.06 -27.39 14.69
N LYS A 339 -30.69 -28.48 14.25
CA LYS A 339 -30.23 -29.25 13.07
C LYS A 339 -30.49 -28.49 11.78
N ALA A 340 -31.64 -27.84 11.62
CA ALA A 340 -31.95 -26.99 10.48
C ALA A 340 -31.08 -25.73 10.43
N GLU A 341 -30.71 -25.16 11.57
CA GLU A 341 -29.75 -24.06 11.67
C GLU A 341 -28.32 -24.53 11.41
N ALA A 342 -27.95 -25.74 11.84
CA ALA A 342 -26.68 -26.35 11.48
C ALA A 342 -26.62 -26.67 9.98
N GLU A 343 -27.71 -27.17 9.39
CA GLU A 343 -27.86 -27.41 7.95
C GLU A 343 -27.87 -26.10 7.16
N ALA A 344 -28.55 -25.06 7.63
CA ALA A 344 -28.53 -23.73 7.01
C ALA A 344 -27.15 -23.08 7.09
N ARG A 345 -26.43 -23.25 8.22
CA ARG A 345 -25.02 -22.85 8.34
C ARG A 345 -24.12 -23.62 7.39
N ALA A 346 -24.32 -24.94 7.28
CA ALA A 346 -23.58 -25.78 6.34
C ALA A 346 -23.88 -25.40 4.87
N LEU A 347 -25.13 -25.11 4.54
CA LEU A 347 -25.53 -24.64 3.21
C LEU A 347 -24.95 -23.26 2.89
N ARG A 348 -24.92 -22.32 3.85
CA ARG A 348 -24.28 -21.01 3.68
C ARG A 348 -22.78 -21.16 3.48
N ALA A 349 -22.10 -21.99 4.26
CA ALA A 349 -20.69 -22.28 4.08
C ALA A 349 -20.40 -22.95 2.72
N LEU A 350 -21.28 -23.83 2.25
CA LEU A 350 -21.20 -24.42 0.91
C LEU A 350 -21.44 -23.38 -0.19
N LEU A 351 -22.38 -22.45 0.00
CA LEU A 351 -22.66 -21.38 -0.94
C LEU A 351 -21.46 -20.43 -1.05
N GLU A 352 -20.89 -20.02 0.08
CA GLU A 352 -19.69 -19.18 0.13
C GLU A 352 -18.49 -19.89 -0.51
N HIS A 353 -18.35 -21.20 -0.28
CA HIS A 353 -17.32 -21.99 -0.94
C HIS A 353 -17.57 -22.14 -2.45
N ALA A 354 -18.82 -22.23 -2.88
CA ALA A 354 -19.21 -22.26 -4.29
C ALA A 354 -18.95 -20.91 -4.98
N GLU A 355 -19.23 -19.79 -4.32
CA GLU A 355 -18.93 -18.44 -4.78
C GLU A 355 -17.42 -18.23 -4.91
N LYS A 356 -16.63 -18.65 -3.91
CA LYS A 356 -15.15 -18.63 -3.99
C LYS A 356 -14.65 -19.47 -5.16
N ARG A 357 -15.23 -20.66 -5.41
CA ARG A 357 -14.89 -21.50 -6.56
C ARG A 357 -15.27 -20.88 -7.89
N LEU A 358 -16.40 -20.16 -7.95
CA LEU A 358 -16.83 -19.43 -9.14
C LEU A 358 -15.86 -18.29 -9.45
N ALA A 359 -15.50 -17.49 -8.44
CA ALA A 359 -14.51 -16.43 -8.57
C ALA A 359 -13.13 -16.97 -8.98
N GLN A 360 -12.71 -18.11 -8.44
CA GLN A 360 -11.49 -18.80 -8.89
C GLN A 360 -11.59 -19.27 -10.34
N ALA A 361 -12.74 -19.80 -10.77
CA ALA A 361 -12.96 -20.23 -12.14
C ALA A 361 -12.95 -19.04 -13.13
N GLU A 362 -13.49 -17.89 -12.73
CA GLU A 362 -13.42 -16.64 -13.49
C GLU A 362 -11.97 -16.14 -13.58
N GLY A 363 -11.22 -16.17 -12.48
CA GLY A 363 -9.78 -15.87 -12.48
C GLY A 363 -8.99 -16.77 -13.42
N LEU A 364 -9.26 -18.09 -13.41
CA LEU A 364 -8.63 -19.04 -14.34
C LEU A 364 -9.01 -18.77 -15.81
N ARG A 365 -10.26 -18.35 -16.08
CA ARG A 365 -10.67 -17.93 -17.43
C ARG A 365 -9.90 -16.71 -17.91
N GLN A 366 -9.72 -15.71 -17.03
CA GLN A 366 -8.94 -14.52 -17.35
C GLN A 366 -7.48 -14.86 -17.63
N ILE A 367 -6.85 -15.67 -16.75
CA ILE A 367 -5.47 -16.14 -16.95
C ILE A 367 -5.33 -16.89 -18.28
N ASN A 368 -6.30 -17.72 -18.66
CA ASN A 368 -6.25 -18.44 -19.93
C ASN A 368 -6.38 -17.48 -21.13
N ALA A 369 -7.20 -16.44 -21.04
CA ALA A 369 -7.31 -15.40 -22.07
C ALA A 369 -6.01 -14.59 -22.22
N ASP A 370 -5.37 -14.27 -21.09
CA ASP A 370 -4.09 -13.57 -21.06
C ASP A 370 -2.97 -14.45 -21.65
N LEU A 371 -2.93 -15.74 -21.30
CA LEU A 371 -1.98 -16.71 -21.87
C LEU A 371 -2.15 -16.86 -23.38
N GLN A 372 -3.37 -16.87 -23.91
CA GLN A 372 -3.62 -16.90 -25.35
C GLN A 372 -3.14 -15.63 -26.05
N THR A 373 -3.24 -14.48 -25.38
CA THR A 373 -2.76 -13.20 -25.89
C THR A 373 -1.23 -13.18 -25.92
N LEU A 374 -0.59 -13.59 -24.82
CA LEU A 374 0.86 -13.69 -24.73
C LEU A 374 1.42 -14.69 -25.75
N ALA A 375 0.75 -15.83 -25.98
CA ALA A 375 1.16 -16.79 -27.00
C ALA A 375 1.16 -16.20 -28.42
N ARG A 376 0.16 -15.35 -28.74
CA ARG A 376 0.12 -14.60 -30.01
C ARG A 376 1.27 -13.60 -30.09
N GLU A 377 1.55 -12.86 -29.02
CA GLU A 377 2.68 -11.92 -28.98
C GLU A 377 4.02 -12.63 -29.19
N ILE A 378 4.25 -13.76 -28.52
CA ILE A 378 5.47 -14.57 -28.70
C ILE A 378 5.61 -15.04 -30.14
N THR A 379 4.52 -15.45 -30.79
CA THR A 379 4.54 -15.85 -32.20
C THR A 379 4.89 -14.66 -33.10
N ASN A 380 4.26 -13.50 -32.89
CA ASN A 380 4.57 -12.28 -33.63
C ASN A 380 6.03 -11.84 -33.44
N GLN A 381 6.56 -11.91 -32.22
CA GLN A 381 7.96 -11.60 -31.93
C GLN A 381 8.90 -12.59 -32.62
N LYS A 382 8.59 -13.89 -32.60
CA LYS A 382 9.37 -14.92 -33.29
C LYS A 382 9.44 -14.66 -34.78
N ASP A 383 8.31 -14.32 -35.42
CA ASP A 383 8.26 -13.96 -36.84
C ASP A 383 9.08 -12.68 -37.11
N GLY A 384 9.02 -11.70 -36.20
CA GLY A 384 9.85 -10.49 -36.24
C GLY A 384 11.36 -10.82 -36.21
N VAL A 385 11.78 -11.69 -35.29
CA VAL A 385 13.18 -12.14 -35.19
C VAL A 385 13.62 -12.89 -36.45
N THR A 386 12.77 -13.73 -37.04
CA THR A 386 13.07 -14.40 -38.30
C THR A 386 13.29 -13.39 -39.43
N ARG A 387 12.43 -12.37 -39.56
CA ARG A 387 12.61 -11.31 -40.57
C ARG A 387 13.89 -10.52 -40.36
N GLN A 388 14.21 -10.16 -39.12
CA GLN A 388 15.47 -9.47 -38.80
C GLN A 388 16.69 -10.33 -39.14
N LYS A 389 16.63 -11.65 -38.87
CA LYS A 389 17.70 -12.57 -39.24
C LYS A 389 17.91 -12.62 -40.76
N ASP A 390 16.84 -12.67 -41.53
CA ASP A 390 16.91 -12.64 -43.00
C ASP A 390 17.46 -11.31 -43.52
N GLU A 391 17.13 -10.20 -42.88
CA GLU A 391 17.67 -8.88 -43.21
C GLU A 391 19.16 -8.76 -42.90
N VAL A 392 19.60 -9.25 -41.74
CA VAL A 392 21.02 -9.33 -41.39
C VAL A 392 21.79 -10.21 -42.38
N ALA A 393 21.21 -11.33 -42.81
CA ALA A 393 21.82 -12.18 -43.84
C ALA A 393 22.01 -11.43 -45.15
N ARG A 394 20.98 -10.69 -45.62
CA ARG A 394 21.07 -9.85 -46.83
C ARG A 394 22.14 -8.77 -46.71
N GLN A 395 22.19 -8.07 -45.57
CA GLN A 395 23.20 -7.05 -45.32
C GLN A 395 24.62 -7.63 -45.33
N ASN A 396 24.83 -8.82 -44.74
CA ASN A 396 26.12 -9.49 -44.77
C ASN A 396 26.55 -9.86 -46.20
N ASP A 397 25.63 -10.34 -47.02
CA ASP A 397 25.89 -10.64 -48.44
C ASP A 397 26.26 -9.37 -49.22
N GLU A 398 25.60 -8.25 -48.92
CA GLU A 398 25.91 -6.96 -49.55
C GLU A 398 27.29 -6.43 -49.12
N VAL A 399 27.62 -6.52 -47.82
CA VAL A 399 28.96 -6.18 -47.31
C VAL A 399 30.04 -7.05 -47.96
N ALA A 400 29.78 -8.34 -48.17
CA ALA A 400 30.71 -9.23 -48.86
C ALA A 400 30.96 -8.76 -50.31
N ARG A 401 29.89 -8.40 -51.04
CA ARG A 401 30.01 -7.85 -52.41
C ARG A 401 30.78 -6.53 -52.44
N GLN A 402 30.50 -5.62 -51.51
CA GLN A 402 31.23 -4.35 -51.42
C GLN A 402 32.72 -4.58 -51.12
N LYS A 403 33.06 -5.57 -50.28
CA LYS A 403 34.45 -5.92 -50.01
C LYS A 403 35.16 -6.44 -51.25
N ASP A 404 34.50 -7.26 -52.06
CA ASP A 404 35.04 -7.74 -53.34
C ASP A 404 35.21 -6.61 -54.36
N GLU A 405 34.26 -5.67 -54.42
CA GLU A 405 34.33 -4.46 -55.25
C GLU A 405 35.55 -3.60 -54.86
N VAL A 406 35.73 -3.34 -53.56
CA VAL A 406 36.87 -2.58 -53.04
C VAL A 406 38.20 -3.28 -53.35
N ALA A 407 38.25 -4.62 -53.27
CA ALA A 407 39.43 -5.37 -53.66
C ALA A 407 39.78 -5.18 -55.14
N ARG A 408 38.78 -5.24 -56.04
CA ARG A 408 38.97 -4.98 -57.49
C ARG A 408 39.44 -3.56 -57.77
N GLN A 409 38.82 -2.57 -57.12
CA GLN A 409 39.23 -1.17 -57.27
C GLN A 409 40.68 -0.96 -56.78
N LYS A 410 41.09 -1.61 -55.69
CA LYS A 410 42.47 -1.55 -55.20
C LYS A 410 43.46 -2.13 -56.20
N ASP A 411 43.12 -3.26 -56.82
CA ASP A 411 43.94 -3.87 -57.88
C ASP A 411 44.04 -2.97 -59.12
N GLU A 412 42.94 -2.31 -59.50
CA GLU A 412 42.93 -1.37 -60.61
C GLU A 412 43.77 -0.11 -60.32
N VAL A 413 43.66 0.46 -59.12
CA VAL A 413 44.52 1.57 -58.68
C VAL A 413 45.99 1.16 -58.69
N ALA A 414 46.33 -0.06 -58.27
CA ALA A 414 47.69 -0.57 -58.35
C ALA A 414 48.20 -0.62 -59.81
N ARG A 415 47.40 -1.14 -60.74
CA ARG A 415 47.74 -1.16 -62.17
C ARG A 415 47.91 0.25 -62.76
N GLN A 416 47.03 1.18 -62.41
CA GLN A 416 47.14 2.57 -62.84
C GLN A 416 48.40 3.23 -62.29
N LYS A 417 48.77 2.96 -61.03
CA LYS A 417 50.01 3.46 -60.43
C LYS A 417 51.25 2.94 -61.16
N ASP A 418 51.26 1.66 -61.52
CA ASP A 418 52.34 1.06 -62.31
C ASP A 418 52.43 1.67 -63.72
N GLU A 419 51.28 1.93 -64.36
CA GLU A 419 51.22 2.59 -65.67
C GLU A 419 51.72 4.03 -65.61
N VAL A 420 51.30 4.80 -64.62
CA VAL A 420 51.79 6.17 -64.38
C VAL A 420 53.29 6.17 -64.12
N ALA A 421 53.81 5.20 -63.36
CA ALA A 421 55.25 5.05 -63.14
C ALA A 421 56.00 4.83 -64.46
N ARG A 422 55.51 3.94 -65.33
CA ARG A 422 56.06 3.71 -66.69
C ARG A 422 56.02 4.97 -67.55
N GLN A 423 54.92 5.72 -67.53
CA GLN A 423 54.79 6.97 -68.27
C GLN A 423 55.75 8.05 -67.77
N LEU A 424 55.95 8.15 -66.45
CA LEU A 424 56.92 9.05 -65.83
C LEU A 424 58.36 8.69 -66.23
N GLU A 425 58.71 7.41 -66.29
CA GLU A 425 60.03 6.98 -66.80
C GLU A 425 60.22 7.34 -68.28
N MET A 426 59.20 7.09 -69.11
CA MET A 426 59.23 7.48 -70.52
C MET A 426 59.34 9.00 -70.71
N GLN A 427 58.60 9.79 -69.93
CA GLN A 427 58.72 11.25 -69.96
C GLN A 427 60.09 11.71 -69.50
N LYS A 428 60.64 11.14 -68.42
CA LYS A 428 62.01 11.45 -67.97
C LYS A 428 63.02 11.19 -69.10
N TYR A 429 62.91 10.06 -69.78
CA TYR A 429 63.75 9.73 -70.93
C TYR A 429 63.60 10.75 -72.07
N GLN A 430 62.36 11.13 -72.41
CA GLN A 430 62.07 12.15 -73.42
C GLN A 430 62.57 13.54 -73.03
N THR A 431 62.45 13.94 -71.76
CA THR A 431 62.97 15.23 -71.29
C THR A 431 64.47 15.27 -71.33
N VAL A 432 65.16 14.20 -70.93
CA VAL A 432 66.63 14.12 -71.01
C VAL A 432 67.10 14.22 -72.46
N THR A 433 66.45 13.50 -73.38
CA THR A 433 66.78 13.56 -74.82
C THR A 433 66.44 14.92 -75.43
N ALA A 434 65.32 15.53 -75.05
CA ALA A 434 64.94 16.87 -75.50
C ALA A 434 65.88 17.95 -74.96
N GLU A 435 66.30 17.89 -73.69
CA GLU A 435 67.31 18.80 -73.12
C GLU A 435 68.63 18.71 -73.87
N GLN A 436 69.09 17.49 -74.19
CA GLN A 436 70.26 17.28 -75.03
C GLN A 436 70.08 17.92 -76.42
N ALA A 437 68.93 17.76 -77.06
CA ALA A 437 68.63 18.39 -78.34
C ALA A 437 68.53 19.94 -78.26
N LEU A 438 67.96 20.48 -77.19
CA LEU A 438 67.77 21.91 -76.98
C LEU A 438 69.11 22.60 -76.70
N LEU A 439 70.02 21.94 -75.97
CA LEU A 439 71.41 22.38 -75.82
C LEU A 439 72.14 22.44 -77.17
N GLN A 440 71.88 21.50 -78.08
CA GLN A 440 72.41 21.55 -79.45
C GLN A 440 71.83 22.75 -80.24
N ILE A 441 70.53 23.01 -80.13
CA ILE A 441 69.87 24.13 -80.83
C ILE A 441 70.25 25.49 -80.24
N GLN A 442 70.39 25.66 -78.93
CA GLN A 442 70.80 26.93 -78.32
C GLN A 442 72.24 27.31 -78.68
N ARG A 443 73.09 26.31 -78.90
CA ARG A 443 74.44 26.52 -79.45
C ARG A 443 74.41 26.84 -80.96
N SER A 444 73.25 26.76 -81.63
CA SER A 444 73.09 27.09 -83.04
C SER A 444 73.07 28.61 -83.28
N PRO A 445 73.78 29.11 -84.32
CA PRO A 445 73.78 30.52 -84.69
C PRO A 445 72.38 31.11 -84.95
N TYR A 446 71.46 30.29 -85.47
CA TYR A 446 70.15 30.74 -85.98
C TYR A 446 69.21 31.26 -84.87
N TRP A 447 69.30 30.69 -83.66
CA TRP A 447 68.41 31.07 -82.55
C TRP A 447 68.67 32.50 -82.04
N ARG A 448 69.92 32.99 -82.13
CA ARG A 448 70.31 34.32 -81.66
C ARG A 448 69.72 35.45 -82.51
N ILE A 449 69.46 35.21 -83.80
CA ILE A 449 69.08 36.26 -84.76
C ILE A 449 67.58 36.61 -84.67
N SER A 450 66.70 35.64 -84.42
CA SER A 450 65.23 35.81 -84.51
C SER A 450 64.53 36.36 -83.24
N GLY A 451 65.29 36.81 -82.23
CA GLY A 451 64.79 37.25 -80.92
C GLY A 451 63.78 38.41 -80.93
N PRO A 452 64.00 39.52 -81.68
CA PRO A 452 63.11 40.69 -81.63
C PRO A 452 61.70 40.42 -82.16
N LEU A 453 61.59 39.70 -83.28
CA LEU A 453 60.32 39.43 -83.99
C LEU A 453 59.33 38.64 -83.13
N ARG A 454 59.83 37.70 -82.32
CA ARG A 454 58.99 36.89 -81.42
C ARG A 454 58.31 37.70 -80.33
N ARG A 455 58.95 38.75 -79.80
CA ARG A 455 58.38 39.60 -78.73
C ARG A 455 57.22 40.47 -79.22
N PHE A 456 57.23 40.85 -80.49
CA PHE A 456 56.16 41.63 -81.10
C PHE A 456 54.86 40.81 -81.22
N LEU A 457 54.96 39.57 -81.70
CA LEU A 457 53.80 38.70 -81.96
C LEU A 457 53.08 38.21 -80.69
N THR A 458 53.72 38.22 -79.53
CA THR A 458 53.07 37.87 -78.24
C THR A 458 52.17 38.98 -77.70
N ARG A 459 52.42 40.26 -78.03
CA ARG A 459 51.65 41.40 -77.50
C ARG A 459 50.31 41.64 -78.22
N HIS A 460 50.17 41.28 -79.49
CA HIS A 460 48.90 41.36 -80.22
C HIS A 460 48.24 39.99 -80.36
N GLY A 461 47.54 39.55 -79.30
CA GLY A 461 46.87 38.24 -79.26
C GLY A 461 45.79 38.05 -80.34
N GLN A 462 45.11 39.12 -80.76
CA GLN A 462 44.13 39.04 -81.85
C GLN A 462 44.78 38.83 -83.22
N LEU A 463 45.93 39.48 -83.50
CA LEU A 463 46.73 39.22 -84.71
C LEU A 463 47.30 37.80 -84.72
N ARG A 464 47.72 37.29 -83.56
CA ARG A 464 48.17 35.90 -83.42
C ARG A 464 47.04 34.89 -83.68
N LYS A 465 45.81 35.19 -83.25
CA LYS A 465 44.62 34.37 -83.55
C LYS A 465 44.22 34.50 -85.02
N GLY A 466 44.32 35.69 -85.62
CA GLY A 466 44.11 35.93 -87.06
C GLY A 466 45.11 35.17 -87.93
N LEU A 467 46.42 35.31 -87.65
CA LEU A 467 47.50 34.58 -88.33
C LEU A 467 47.39 33.07 -88.13
N ARG A 468 46.95 32.59 -86.96
CA ARG A 468 46.67 31.16 -86.75
C ARG A 468 45.44 30.69 -87.52
N ARG A 469 44.38 31.51 -87.65
CA ARG A 469 43.24 31.18 -88.50
C ARG A 469 43.65 31.13 -89.96
N ILE A 470 44.44 32.10 -90.45
CA ILE A 470 45.01 32.13 -91.79
C ILE A 470 45.92 30.91 -92.02
N ALA A 471 46.83 30.60 -91.10
CA ALA A 471 47.69 29.42 -91.18
C ALA A 471 46.89 28.11 -91.12
N SER A 472 45.84 28.02 -90.29
CA SER A 472 44.98 26.83 -90.19
C SER A 472 44.03 26.66 -91.38
N ALA A 473 43.65 27.75 -92.04
CA ALA A 473 42.88 27.74 -93.28
C ALA A 473 43.80 27.38 -94.46
N ALA A 474 45.01 27.94 -94.52
CA ALA A 474 46.04 27.55 -95.47
C ALA A 474 46.42 26.07 -95.31
N TYR A 475 46.49 25.55 -94.08
CA TYR A 475 46.78 24.14 -93.81
C TYR A 475 45.60 23.20 -94.14
N ARG A 476 44.36 23.71 -94.15
CA ARG A 476 43.17 22.94 -94.59
C ARG A 476 42.94 22.95 -96.10
N VAL A 477 43.48 23.93 -96.82
CA VAL A 477 43.46 24.00 -98.30
C VAL A 477 44.66 23.23 -98.91
N LEU A 478 45.69 22.94 -98.11
CA LEU A 478 46.88 22.17 -98.51
C LEU A 478 46.85 20.70 -98.05
N ARG A 479 45.67 20.14 -97.73
CA ARG A 479 45.53 18.72 -97.35
C ARG A 479 44.30 18.05 -97.95
#